data_AF-A0AAW2M3N6-F1
#
_entry.id   AF-A0AAW2M3N6-F1
#
_cell.length_a   1.000
_cell.length_b   1.000
_cell.length_c   1.000
_cell.angle_alpha   90.00
_cell.angle_beta   90.00
_cell.angle_gamma   90.00
#
_symmetry.space_group_name_H-M   'P 1'
#
loop_
_entity.id
_entity.type
_entity.pdbx_description
1 polymer ?
#
loop_
_entity_poly.entity_id
_entity_poly.type
_entity_poly.pdbx_seq_one_letter_code
_entity_poly.pdbx_strand_id
1 'polypeptide(L)'
;MSHNPLNTILEANKFDGTNYSNWLRNLRIVLDFENQTYVLDKSLPQTLPEGFLPGERLTFEKFTQWHEDNRKVRSIVLSSMSNEIQKQLERYEDVWSIMHRMKELYAVPDRHIRYAVTKAFFSTRMFEGSSVREHEVMMLSLVEKLKDLQADL
;
A
#
# COMPACT_ATOMS: atom_id res chain seq x y z
N MET A 1 14.97 -12.73 -18.33
CA MET A 1 14.61 -12.43 -16.94
C MET A 1 14.55 -13.75 -16.20
N SER A 2 15.33 -13.93 -15.13
CA SER A 2 15.15 -15.10 -14.25
C SER A 2 13.73 -15.05 -13.69
N HIS A 3 12.97 -16.12 -13.84
CA HIS A 3 11.65 -16.24 -13.27
C HIS A 3 11.79 -16.17 -11.75
N ASN A 4 11.54 -15.01 -11.14
CA ASN A 4 11.53 -14.88 -9.69
C ASN A 4 10.40 -15.78 -9.17
N PRO A 5 10.70 -16.88 -8.45
CA PRO A 5 9.69 -17.82 -8.01
C PRO A 5 8.69 -17.17 -7.05
N LEU A 6 9.03 -16.03 -6.45
CA LEU A 6 8.16 -15.28 -5.55
C LEU A 6 7.09 -14.47 -6.29
N ASN A 7 7.17 -14.30 -7.61
CA ASN A 7 6.13 -13.61 -8.39
C ASN A 7 4.77 -14.32 -8.30
N THR A 8 4.77 -15.64 -8.05
CA THR A 8 3.52 -16.39 -7.83
C THR A 8 2.77 -15.94 -6.59
N ILE A 9 3.46 -15.36 -5.59
CA ILE A 9 2.83 -14.78 -4.39
C ILE A 9 1.95 -13.60 -4.78
N LEU A 10 2.43 -12.74 -5.68
CA LEU A 10 1.67 -11.58 -6.16
C LEU A 10 0.50 -11.97 -7.05
N GLU A 11 0.66 -13.00 -7.88
CA GLU A 11 -0.45 -13.55 -8.67
C GLU A 11 -1.54 -14.17 -7.80
N ALA A 12 -1.16 -14.90 -6.74
CA ALA A 12 -2.11 -15.51 -5.81
C ALA A 12 -2.76 -14.48 -4.85
N ASN A 13 -2.14 -13.32 -4.66
CA ASN A 13 -2.57 -12.29 -3.72
C ASN A 13 -2.68 -10.92 -4.42
N LYS A 14 -3.30 -10.89 -5.60
CA LYS A 14 -3.50 -9.64 -6.34
C LYS A 14 -4.23 -8.63 -5.48
N PHE A 15 -3.83 -7.37 -5.61
CA PHE A 15 -4.53 -6.27 -4.98
C PHE A 15 -5.89 -6.08 -5.62
N ASP A 16 -6.96 -6.20 -4.82
CA ASP A 16 -8.35 -6.09 -5.28
C ASP A 16 -9.07 -4.85 -4.73
N GLY A 17 -8.35 -3.99 -4.00
CA GLY A 17 -8.90 -2.81 -3.35
C GLY A 17 -9.24 -3.00 -1.88
N THR A 18 -9.31 -4.23 -1.38
CA THR A 18 -9.69 -4.54 0.01
C THR A 18 -8.53 -5.05 0.87
N ASN A 19 -7.48 -5.57 0.24
CA ASN A 19 -6.38 -6.28 0.89
C ASN A 19 -5.06 -5.50 0.96
N TYR A 20 -5.11 -4.16 1.09
CA TYR A 20 -3.93 -3.28 0.95
C TYR A 20 -2.74 -3.67 1.86
N SER A 21 -2.97 -3.89 3.15
CA SER A 21 -1.91 -4.26 4.10
C SER A 21 -1.22 -5.59 3.74
N ASN A 22 -2.02 -6.60 3.38
CA ASN A 22 -1.52 -7.91 2.98
C ASN A 22 -0.76 -7.85 1.65
N TRP A 23 -1.32 -7.15 0.67
CA TRP A 23 -0.68 -6.93 -0.62
C TRP A 23 0.65 -6.19 -0.47
N LEU A 24 0.70 -5.10 0.31
CA LEU A 24 1.91 -4.32 0.53
C LEU A 24 3.01 -5.16 1.20
N ARG A 25 2.64 -6.03 2.16
CA ARG A 25 3.57 -6.98 2.78
C ARG A 25 4.14 -7.95 1.75
N ASN A 26 3.29 -8.55 0.91
CA ASN A 26 3.73 -9.50 -0.12
C ASN A 26 4.62 -8.82 -1.17
N LEU A 27 4.27 -7.61 -1.59
CA LEU A 27 5.07 -6.79 -2.50
C LEU A 27 6.47 -6.54 -1.93
N ARG A 28 6.56 -6.13 -0.65
CA ARG A 28 7.86 -5.91 0.01
C ARG A 28 8.71 -7.18 0.03
N ILE A 29 8.13 -8.35 0.30
CA ILE A 29 8.86 -9.63 0.28
C ILE A 29 9.48 -9.90 -1.10
N VAL A 30 8.70 -9.71 -2.18
CA VAL A 30 9.19 -9.93 -3.55
C VAL A 30 10.30 -8.94 -3.92
N LEU A 31 10.14 -7.67 -3.56
CA LEU A 31 11.13 -6.63 -3.87
C LEU A 31 12.39 -6.73 -3.02
N ASP A 32 12.28 -7.21 -1.78
CA ASP A 32 13.42 -7.42 -0.88
C ASP A 32 14.33 -8.52 -1.43
N PHE A 33 13.75 -9.58 -2.00
CA PHE A 33 14.49 -10.62 -2.70
C PHE A 33 15.33 -10.08 -3.87
N GLU A 34 14.87 -9.01 -4.54
CA GLU A 34 15.59 -8.34 -5.63
C GLU A 34 16.43 -7.13 -5.16
N ASN A 35 16.50 -6.84 -3.85
CA ASN A 35 17.12 -5.66 -3.25
C ASN A 35 16.55 -4.31 -3.78
N GLN A 36 15.27 -4.27 -4.15
CA GLN A 36 14.63 -3.12 -4.78
C GLN A 36 13.59 -2.42 -3.89
N THR A 37 13.42 -2.85 -2.64
CA THR A 37 12.44 -2.26 -1.70
C THR A 37 12.59 -0.74 -1.54
N TYR A 38 13.81 -0.22 -1.65
CA TYR A 38 14.10 1.20 -1.51
C TYR A 38 13.39 2.09 -2.54
N VAL A 39 12.94 1.53 -3.66
CA VAL A 39 12.20 2.23 -4.72
C VAL A 39 10.79 2.62 -4.26
N LEU A 40 10.21 1.89 -3.30
CA LEU A 40 8.86 2.20 -2.78
C LEU A 40 8.80 3.52 -2.00
N ASP A 41 9.87 3.84 -1.27
CA ASP A 41 9.88 4.94 -0.30
C ASP A 41 10.60 6.20 -0.81
N LYS A 42 11.43 6.06 -1.85
CA LYS A 42 12.24 7.16 -2.39
C LYS A 42 11.62 7.72 -3.66
N SER A 43 11.44 9.04 -3.70
CA SER A 43 11.07 9.73 -4.94
C SER A 43 12.18 9.64 -5.98
N LEU A 44 11.78 9.67 -7.26
CA LEU A 44 12.67 9.79 -8.41
C LEU A 44 13.71 10.91 -8.21
N PRO A 45 15.03 10.62 -8.29
CA PRO A 45 16.05 11.67 -8.39
C PRO A 45 15.84 12.42 -9.72
N GLN A 46 15.38 13.67 -9.69
CA GLN A 46 15.03 14.43 -10.89
C GLN A 46 16.24 15.01 -11.63
N THR A 47 17.39 15.14 -10.96
CA THR A 47 18.59 15.73 -11.52
C THR A 47 19.84 14.93 -11.16
N LEU A 48 20.77 14.89 -12.11
CA LEU A 48 22.17 14.60 -11.80
C LEU A 48 22.66 15.73 -10.86
N PRO A 49 23.42 15.42 -9.79
CA PRO A 49 23.99 16.47 -8.94
C PRO A 49 24.76 17.50 -9.79
N GLU A 50 24.48 18.79 -9.60
CA GLU A 50 25.20 19.86 -10.30
C GLU A 50 26.69 19.79 -9.94
N GLY A 51 27.55 19.50 -10.93
CA GLY A 51 29.00 19.43 -10.72
C GLY A 51 29.73 18.29 -11.42
N PHE A 52 29.25 17.85 -12.59
CA PHE A 52 29.83 16.76 -13.38
C PHE A 52 31.36 16.94 -13.55
N LEU A 53 32.14 16.17 -12.80
CA LEU A 53 33.58 16.05 -12.99
C LEU A 53 33.89 14.71 -13.69
N PRO A 54 34.83 14.68 -14.65
CA PRO A 54 35.26 13.43 -15.30
C PRO A 54 35.90 12.50 -14.26
N GLY A 55 35.10 11.59 -13.70
CA GLY A 55 35.46 10.75 -12.54
C GLY A 55 34.25 10.24 -11.77
N GLU A 56 33.08 10.87 -11.91
CA GLU A 56 31.83 10.50 -11.24
C GLU A 56 31.05 9.36 -11.95
N ARG A 57 31.74 8.43 -12.61
CA ARG A 57 31.11 7.28 -13.29
C ARG A 57 30.17 6.50 -12.37
N LEU A 58 30.52 6.40 -11.09
CA LEU A 58 29.73 5.78 -10.02
C LEU A 58 28.40 6.49 -9.73
N THR A 59 28.29 7.82 -9.92
CA THR A 59 27.02 8.55 -9.70
C THR A 59 26.08 8.37 -10.89
N PHE A 60 26.63 8.40 -12.11
CA PHE A 60 25.87 8.12 -13.33
C PHE A 60 25.36 6.67 -13.36
N GLU A 61 26.20 5.69 -13.02
CA GLU A 61 25.80 4.29 -12.93
C GLU A 61 24.67 4.09 -11.90
N LYS A 62 24.79 4.69 -10.70
CA LYS A 62 23.73 4.66 -9.68
C LYS A 62 22.44 5.32 -10.15
N PHE A 63 22.53 6.44 -10.88
CA PHE A 63 21.37 7.12 -11.44
C PHE A 63 20.66 6.23 -12.47
N THR A 64 21.40 5.67 -13.43
CA THR A 64 20.84 4.76 -14.44
C THR A 64 20.25 3.50 -13.81
N GLN A 65 20.93 2.92 -12.81
CA GLN A 65 20.45 1.76 -12.07
C GLN A 65 19.13 2.05 -11.36
N TRP A 66 19.01 3.22 -10.73
CA TRP A 66 17.78 3.63 -10.07
C TRP A 66 16.60 3.70 -11.05
N HIS A 67 16.79 4.30 -12.23
CA HIS A 67 15.74 4.38 -13.26
C HIS A 67 15.31 3.00 -13.77
N GLU A 68 16.29 2.10 -13.95
CA GLU A 68 16.04 0.71 -14.34
C GLU A 68 15.24 -0.04 -13.26
N ASP A 69 15.61 0.12 -11.99
CA ASP A 69 14.90 -0.51 -10.88
C ASP A 69 13.50 0.08 -10.69
N ASN A 70 13.31 1.39 -10.84
CA ASN A 70 11.97 2.00 -10.86
C ASN A 70 11.10 1.43 -11.97
N ARG A 71 11.64 1.24 -13.19
CA ARG A 71 10.89 0.64 -14.30
C ARG A 71 10.45 -0.79 -13.97
N LYS A 72 11.37 -1.61 -13.42
CA LYS A 72 11.07 -3.00 -13.03
C LYS A 72 10.03 -3.07 -11.92
N VAL A 73 10.24 -2.33 -10.83
CA VAL A 73 9.34 -2.29 -9.68
C VAL A 73 7.97 -1.79 -10.11
N ARG A 74 7.89 -0.77 -10.97
CA ARG A 74 6.61 -0.31 -11.52
C ARG A 74 5.86 -1.41 -12.25
N SER A 75 6.54 -2.20 -13.09
CA SER A 75 5.94 -3.34 -13.76
C SER A 75 5.41 -4.38 -12.75
N ILE A 76 6.18 -4.69 -11.71
CA ILE A 76 5.77 -5.63 -10.65
C ILE A 76 4.54 -5.11 -9.89
N VAL A 77 4.56 -3.84 -9.49
CA VAL A 77 3.46 -3.19 -8.78
C VAL A 77 2.19 -3.26 -9.63
N LEU A 78 2.24 -2.83 -10.89
CA LEU A 78 1.07 -2.83 -11.77
C LEU A 78 0.55 -4.24 -12.09
N SER A 79 1.44 -5.23 -12.29
CA SER A 79 1.01 -6.62 -12.57
C SER A 79 0.41 -7.32 -11.35
N SER A 80 0.75 -6.86 -10.15
CA SER A 80 0.25 -7.42 -8.88
C SER A 80 -1.15 -6.95 -8.49
N MET A 81 -1.87 -6.27 -9.38
CA MET A 81 -3.18 -5.66 -9.12
C MET A 81 -4.27 -6.27 -10.01
N SER A 82 -5.53 -6.05 -9.65
CA SER A 82 -6.65 -6.26 -10.57
C SER A 82 -6.56 -5.31 -11.77
N ASN A 83 -7.15 -5.72 -12.90
CA ASN A 83 -7.12 -4.93 -14.14
C ASN A 83 -7.78 -3.55 -13.95
N GLU A 84 -8.81 -3.46 -13.11
CA GLU A 84 -9.54 -2.23 -12.85
C GLU A 84 -8.69 -1.20 -12.11
N ILE A 85 -7.87 -1.64 -11.15
CA ILE A 85 -7.00 -0.78 -10.36
C ILE A 85 -5.73 -0.45 -11.15
N GLN A 86 -5.17 -1.43 -11.85
CA GLN A 86 -4.04 -1.25 -12.76
C GLN A 86 -4.31 -0.09 -13.74
N LYS A 87 -5.48 -0.08 -14.40
CA LYS A 87 -5.93 1.00 -15.32
C LYS A 87 -5.91 2.40 -14.73
N GLN A 88 -6.17 2.52 -13.44
CA GLN A 88 -6.17 3.82 -12.76
C GLN A 88 -4.76 4.31 -12.42
N LEU A 89 -3.83 3.38 -12.24
CA LEU A 89 -2.47 3.64 -11.76
C LEU A 89 -1.41 3.63 -12.87
N GLU A 90 -1.70 3.04 -14.03
CA GLU A 90 -0.73 2.97 -15.14
C GLU A 90 -0.41 4.32 -15.80
N ARG A 91 -1.13 5.40 -15.45
CA ARG A 91 -0.79 6.78 -15.85
C ARG A 91 0.42 7.39 -15.11
N TYR A 92 0.80 6.83 -13.96
CA TYR A 92 1.91 7.36 -13.17
C TYR A 92 3.24 6.77 -13.68
N GLU A 93 4.26 7.61 -13.84
CA GLU A 93 5.56 7.22 -14.42
C GLU A 93 6.52 6.62 -13.39
N ASP A 94 6.42 7.04 -12.13
CA ASP A 94 7.27 6.60 -11.03
C ASP A 94 6.49 5.81 -9.97
N VAL A 95 7.20 4.90 -9.31
CA VAL A 95 6.63 4.03 -8.27
C VAL A 95 6.17 4.83 -7.07
N TRP A 96 6.91 5.87 -6.69
CA TRP A 96 6.58 6.69 -5.52
C TRP A 96 5.19 7.33 -5.65
N SER A 97 4.86 7.90 -6.81
CA SER A 97 3.54 8.46 -7.10
C SER A 97 2.43 7.41 -7.04
N ILE A 98 2.67 6.20 -7.54
CA ILE A 98 1.72 5.08 -7.43
C ILE A 98 1.50 4.74 -5.96
N MET A 99 2.57 4.52 -5.20
CA MET A 99 2.49 4.13 -3.79
C MET A 99 1.83 5.21 -2.93
N HIS A 100 2.14 6.48 -3.18
CA HIS A 100 1.48 7.60 -2.51
C HIS A 100 -0.02 7.60 -2.76
N ARG A 101 -0.43 7.48 -4.04
CA ARG A 101 -1.85 7.43 -4.40
C ARG A 101 -2.57 6.23 -3.79
N MET A 102 -1.93 5.06 -3.81
CA MET A 102 -2.51 3.87 -3.19
C MET A 102 -2.67 4.03 -1.69
N LYS A 103 -1.69 4.64 -1.03
CA LYS A 103 -1.78 4.93 0.40
C LYS A 103 -2.95 5.87 0.70
N GLU A 104 -3.16 6.92 -0.09
CA GLU A 104 -4.31 7.82 0.10
C GLU A 104 -5.67 7.10 -0.05
N LEU A 105 -5.78 6.19 -1.01
CA LEU A 105 -7.05 5.56 -1.37
C LEU A 105 -7.37 4.32 -0.54
N TYR A 106 -6.35 3.52 -0.20
CA TYR A 106 -6.52 2.15 0.27
C TYR A 106 -5.76 1.84 1.54
N ALA A 107 -4.73 2.62 1.89
CA ALA A 107 -4.31 2.65 3.28
C ALA A 107 -5.42 3.41 4.01
N VAL A 108 -6.44 2.67 4.44
CA VAL A 108 -7.43 3.16 5.38
C VAL A 108 -6.65 3.98 6.41
N PRO A 109 -6.93 5.28 6.58
CA PRO A 109 -6.43 5.97 7.73
C PRO A 109 -7.23 5.36 8.87
N ASP A 110 -6.67 4.29 9.41
CA ASP A 110 -7.15 3.52 10.56
C ASP A 110 -7.64 4.52 11.60
N ARG A 111 -6.92 5.63 11.78
CA ARG A 111 -7.34 6.79 12.58
C ARG A 111 -8.76 7.34 12.34
N HIS A 112 -9.21 7.60 11.11
CA HIS A 112 -10.53 8.22 10.87
C HIS A 112 -11.66 7.20 11.03
N ILE A 113 -11.49 5.98 10.53
CA ILE A 113 -12.47 4.91 10.70
C ILE A 113 -12.53 4.48 12.17
N ARG A 114 -11.37 4.27 12.80
CA ARG A 114 -11.24 4.03 14.24
C ARG A 114 -11.86 5.16 15.04
N TYR A 115 -11.61 6.42 14.70
CA TYR A 115 -12.24 7.55 15.38
C TYR A 115 -13.76 7.53 15.21
N ALA A 116 -14.27 7.29 14.01
CA ALA A 116 -15.70 7.23 13.74
C ALA A 116 -16.38 6.06 14.49
N VAL A 117 -15.79 4.86 14.46
CA VAL A 117 -16.30 3.66 15.15
C VAL A 117 -16.19 3.82 16.67
N THR A 118 -15.06 4.34 17.18
CA THR A 118 -14.87 4.63 18.62
C THR A 118 -15.89 5.67 19.08
N LYS A 119 -16.07 6.76 18.32
CA LYS A 119 -17.06 7.80 18.63
C LYS A 119 -18.47 7.23 18.61
N ALA A 120 -18.82 6.41 17.62
CA ALA A 120 -20.12 5.76 17.53
C ALA A 120 -20.36 4.86 18.75
N PHE A 121 -19.41 4.00 19.11
CA PHE A 121 -19.48 3.12 20.28
C PHE A 121 -19.71 3.90 21.58
N PHE A 122 -18.90 4.94 21.86
CA PHE A 122 -19.06 5.74 23.07
C PHE A 122 -20.30 6.64 23.07
N SER A 123 -20.84 6.99 21.90
CA SER A 123 -22.01 7.86 21.78
C SER A 123 -23.33 7.09 21.70
N THR A 124 -23.29 5.77 21.51
CA THR A 124 -24.50 4.96 21.39
C THR A 124 -25.18 4.86 22.76
N ARG A 125 -26.46 5.20 22.80
CA ARG A 125 -27.34 5.03 23.97
C ARG A 125 -28.57 4.26 23.52
N MET A 126 -29.06 3.39 24.39
CA MET A 126 -30.34 2.73 24.16
C MET A 126 -31.46 3.74 24.36
N PHE A 127 -32.40 3.81 23.43
CA PHE A 127 -33.56 4.69 23.54
C PHE A 127 -34.63 4.07 24.44
N GLU A 128 -35.36 4.89 25.18
CA GLU A 128 -36.47 4.42 26.01
C GLU A 128 -37.55 3.77 25.15
N GLY A 129 -37.97 2.55 25.52
CA GLY A 129 -38.92 1.74 24.72
C GLY A 129 -38.30 0.95 23.56
N SER A 130 -36.98 1.03 23.32
CA SER A 130 -36.29 0.22 22.30
C SER A 130 -35.93 -1.19 22.80
N SER A 131 -35.76 -2.14 21.87
CA SER A 131 -35.40 -3.53 22.16
C SER A 131 -33.96 -3.65 22.66
N VAL A 132 -33.79 -4.22 23.85
CA VAL A 132 -32.47 -4.52 24.43
C VAL A 132 -31.64 -5.41 23.51
N ARG A 133 -32.28 -6.42 22.89
CA ARG A 133 -31.61 -7.38 22.00
C ARG A 133 -31.08 -6.71 20.73
N GLU A 134 -31.83 -5.78 20.15
CA GLU A 134 -31.38 -5.05 18.96
C GLU A 134 -30.22 -4.10 19.29
N HIS A 135 -30.28 -3.47 20.46
CA HIS A 135 -29.19 -2.64 20.96
C HIS A 135 -27.92 -3.45 21.24
N GLU A 136 -28.06 -4.64 21.82
CA GLU A 136 -26.95 -5.57 22.05
C GLU A 136 -26.27 -5.99 20.74
N VAL A 137 -27.05 -6.37 19.72
CA VAL A 137 -26.51 -6.72 18.40
C VAL A 137 -25.77 -5.54 17.75
N MET A 138 -26.32 -4.32 17.86
CA MET A 138 -25.64 -3.12 17.38
C MET A 138 -24.31 -2.90 18.10
N MET A 139 -24.29 -3.00 19.43
CA MET A 139 -23.09 -2.82 20.24
C MET A 139 -22.04 -3.90 19.94
N LEU A 140 -22.44 -5.16 19.78
CA LEU A 140 -21.57 -6.26 19.37
C LEU A 140 -20.92 -5.97 18.01
N SER A 141 -21.67 -5.48 17.03
CA SER A 141 -21.14 -5.14 15.70
C SER A 141 -20.08 -4.02 15.75
N LEU A 142 -20.21 -3.08 16.69
CA LEU A 142 -19.22 -2.02 16.90
C LEU A 142 -17.97 -2.55 17.59
N VAL A 143 -18.11 -3.48 18.54
CA VAL A 143 -16.98 -4.15 19.21
C VAL A 143 -16.18 -5.00 18.23
N GLU A 144 -16.83 -5.76 17.35
CA GLU A 144 -16.16 -6.54 16.30
C GLU A 144 -15.35 -5.62 15.38
N LYS A 145 -15.94 -4.53 14.88
CA LYS A 145 -15.23 -3.53 14.07
C LYS A 145 -14.05 -2.91 14.80
N LEU A 146 -14.15 -2.67 16.12
CA LEU A 146 -13.02 -2.16 16.91
C LEU A 146 -11.90 -3.18 17.07
N LYS A 147 -12.23 -4.47 17.21
CA LYS A 147 -11.24 -5.55 17.27
C LYS A 147 -10.49 -5.68 15.96
N ASP A 148 -11.19 -5.64 14.82
CA ASP A 148 -10.58 -5.71 13.50
C ASP A 148 -9.61 -4.56 13.26
N LEU A 149 -9.94 -3.35 13.75
CA LEU A 149 -9.08 -2.16 13.67
C LEU A 149 -7.92 -2.16 14.70
N GLN A 150 -7.90 -3.08 15.66
CA GLN A 150 -6.83 -3.23 16.66
C GLN A 150 -5.95 -4.46 16.42
N ALA A 151 -6.37 -5.39 15.56
CA ALA A 151 -5.64 -6.61 15.22
C ALA A 151 -4.41 -6.39 14.32
N ASP A 152 -4.19 -5.16 13.84
CA ASP A 152 -3.04 -4.75 13.02
C ASP A 152 -1.83 -4.24 13.83
N LEU A 153 -1.78 -4.50 15.16
CA LEU A 153 -0.64 -4.18 16.05
C LEU A 153 0.19 -5.42 16.44
#